data_AF-A0A0F9A4F0-F1
#
_entry.id   AF-A0A0F9A4F0-F1
#
_cell.length_a   1.000
_cell.length_b   1.000
_cell.length_c   1.000
_cell.angle_alpha   90.00
_cell.angle_beta   90.00
_cell.angle_gamma   90.00
#
_symmetry.space_group_name_H-M   'P 1'
#
loop_
_entity.id
_entity.type
_entity.pdbx_description
1 polymer ?
#
loop_
_entity_poly.entity_id
_entity_poly.type
_entity_poly.pdbx_seq_one_letter_code
_entity_poly.pdbx_strand_id
1 'polypeptide(L)'
;MTDNVLNFYSNVERIVNGLVTLIVNVFMFGVTTLAPLAAPIAPAFSVYKALSERLGTPFPIAIAGAIAIEITGMFISKTAIGCHNWNSARNKNEPIAPKSLAIAMATVFFVVVLILSLTIELRPELAIWVYPGFVLIAICVYVSLAIANNLAEWTKTKADEAALRNERTGLNVEIKQAKIDLETVRDNISLAQQTATDNATEVQHLMDEINIQAAKLEALTVKEAKLLSDIVQLQKQRKSEKSAIATGAPTATGDNTTEQARTILTEIRRNGMEISGAELGRRLGKSGTLGRKLKNELWAEAVIKSETIAQPNGQMEAN
;
A
#
# COMPACT_ATOMS: atom_id res chain seq x y z
N MET A 1 5.41 45.37 0.65
CA MET A 1 6.51 45.98 -0.14
C MET A 1 7.86 45.38 0.24
N THR A 2 8.11 45.11 1.52
CA THR A 2 9.33 44.46 2.06
C THR A 2 9.61 43.07 1.47
N ASP A 3 8.58 42.23 1.32
CA ASP A 3 8.78 40.83 0.88
C ASP A 3 9.24 40.73 -0.59
N ASN A 4 8.75 41.63 -1.44
CA ASN A 4 9.18 41.71 -2.84
C ASN A 4 10.65 42.11 -2.96
N VAL A 5 11.11 42.99 -2.05
CA VAL A 5 12.51 43.44 -2.01
C VAL A 5 13.42 42.32 -1.51
N LEU A 6 13.01 41.59 -0.45
CA LEU A 6 13.76 40.43 0.05
C LEU A 6 13.86 39.29 -0.97
N ASN A 7 12.76 38.98 -1.64
CA ASN A 7 12.73 37.98 -2.71
C ASN A 7 13.61 38.39 -3.91
N PHE A 8 13.66 39.68 -4.22
CA PHE A 8 14.55 40.21 -5.26
C PHE A 8 16.03 39.99 -4.88
N TYR A 9 16.44 40.37 -3.66
CA TYR A 9 17.82 40.18 -3.22
C TYR A 9 18.23 38.71 -3.15
N SER A 10 17.37 37.82 -2.66
CA SER A 10 17.64 36.38 -2.63
C SER A 10 17.80 35.79 -4.04
N ASN A 11 16.99 36.25 -4.99
CA ASN A 11 17.12 35.82 -6.39
C ASN A 11 18.42 36.34 -7.03
N VAL A 12 18.79 37.60 -6.79
CA VAL A 12 20.06 38.18 -7.27
C VAL A 12 21.24 37.44 -6.67
N GLU A 13 21.24 37.19 -5.36
CA GLU A 13 22.29 36.44 -4.67
C GLU A 13 22.44 35.02 -5.24
N ARG A 14 21.34 34.31 -5.48
CA ARG A 14 21.36 32.98 -6.10
C ARG A 14 21.95 33.00 -7.51
N ILE A 15 21.62 34.02 -8.32
CA ILE A 15 22.17 34.20 -9.67
C ILE A 15 23.67 34.50 -9.61
N VAL A 16 24.08 35.43 -8.74
CA VAL A 16 25.48 35.83 -8.57
C VAL A 16 26.32 34.63 -8.08
N ASN A 17 25.85 33.92 -7.05
CA ASN A 17 26.53 32.73 -6.54
C ASN A 17 26.60 31.61 -7.60
N GLY A 18 25.55 31.45 -8.40
CA GLY A 18 25.55 30.52 -9.54
C GLY A 18 26.60 30.87 -10.59
N LEU A 19 26.72 32.15 -10.96
CA LEU A 19 27.73 32.64 -11.92
C LEU A 19 29.16 32.50 -11.38
N VAL A 20 29.40 32.89 -10.13
CA VAL A 20 30.72 32.73 -9.48
C VAL A 20 31.11 31.25 -9.45
N THR A 21 30.18 30.37 -9.07
CA THR A 21 30.43 28.92 -9.06
C THR A 21 30.76 28.39 -10.46
N LEU A 22 30.04 28.84 -11.49
CA LEU A 22 30.33 28.46 -12.87
C LEU A 22 31.73 28.90 -13.31
N ILE A 23 32.11 30.16 -13.04
CA ILE A 23 33.43 30.69 -13.40
C ILE A 23 34.54 29.91 -12.70
N VAL A 24 34.40 29.68 -11.39
CA VAL A 24 35.35 28.89 -10.61
C VAL A 24 35.45 27.48 -11.18
N ASN A 25 34.33 26.83 -11.52
CA ASN A 25 34.33 25.49 -12.09
C ASN A 25 35.02 25.42 -13.46
N VAL A 26 34.80 26.40 -14.34
CA VAL A 26 35.47 26.48 -15.65
C VAL A 26 36.97 26.71 -15.49
N PHE A 27 37.35 27.65 -14.61
CA PHE A 27 38.76 27.92 -14.34
C PHE A 27 39.45 26.69 -13.73
N MET A 28 38.83 26.08 -12.73
CA MET A 28 39.33 24.86 -12.09
C MET A 28 39.38 23.72 -13.10
N PHE A 29 38.41 23.58 -14.01
CA PHE A 29 38.50 22.62 -15.10
C PHE A 29 39.72 22.86 -15.98
N GLY A 30 39.98 24.11 -16.39
CA GLY A 30 41.19 24.45 -17.14
C GLY A 30 42.48 24.09 -16.41
N VAL A 31 42.62 24.50 -15.15
CA VAL A 31 43.83 24.23 -14.35
C VAL A 31 43.99 22.74 -14.04
N THR A 32 42.92 22.04 -13.68
CA THR A 32 43.00 20.64 -13.24
C THR A 32 43.00 19.64 -14.40
N THR A 33 42.41 20.01 -15.54
CA THR A 33 42.26 19.10 -16.69
C THR A 33 43.23 19.43 -17.81
N LEU A 34 43.43 20.71 -18.14
CA LEU A 34 44.30 21.11 -19.26
C LEU A 34 45.76 21.28 -18.85
N ALA A 35 46.05 21.82 -17.66
CA ALA A 35 47.44 22.03 -17.25
C ALA A 35 48.27 20.73 -17.22
N PRO A 36 47.75 19.58 -16.73
CA PRO A 36 48.47 18.32 -16.82
C PRO A 36 48.73 17.84 -18.26
N LEU A 37 47.86 18.21 -19.21
CA LEU A 37 48.04 17.90 -20.64
C LEU A 37 49.08 18.81 -21.30
N ALA A 38 49.27 20.03 -20.78
CA ALA A 38 50.24 21.00 -21.28
C ALA A 38 51.65 20.81 -20.69
N ALA A 39 51.75 20.31 -19.45
CA ALA A 39 53.02 20.00 -18.80
C ALA A 39 54.03 19.19 -19.67
N PRO A 40 53.61 18.16 -20.43
CA PRO A 40 54.52 17.39 -21.28
C PRO A 40 54.95 18.08 -22.59
N ILE A 41 54.46 19.28 -22.91
CA ILE A 41 54.80 19.95 -24.19
C ILE A 41 56.29 20.29 -24.25
N ALA A 42 56.86 20.84 -23.18
CA ALA A 42 58.26 21.21 -23.14
C ALA A 42 59.21 19.99 -23.28
N PRO A 43 59.06 18.90 -22.49
CA PRO A 43 59.88 17.71 -22.69
C PRO A 43 59.64 17.04 -24.05
N ALA A 44 58.41 16.99 -24.58
CA ALA A 44 58.14 16.50 -25.92
C ALA A 44 58.92 17.27 -26.99
N PHE A 45 58.94 18.60 -26.89
CA PHE A 45 59.66 19.45 -27.83
C PHE A 45 61.18 19.19 -27.77
N SER A 46 61.73 18.99 -26.57
CA SER A 46 63.13 18.61 -26.38
C SER A 46 63.45 17.25 -27.02
N VAL A 47 62.58 16.25 -26.84
CA VAL A 47 62.71 14.95 -27.51
C VAL A 47 62.63 15.08 -29.02
N TYR A 48 61.70 15.90 -29.55
CA TYR A 48 61.59 16.16 -30.98
C TYR A 48 62.88 16.78 -31.55
N LYS A 49 63.44 17.80 -30.90
CA LYS A 49 64.70 18.43 -31.31
C LYS A 49 65.85 17.42 -31.29
N ALA A 50 65.94 16.64 -30.22
CA ALA A 50 66.92 15.57 -30.09
C ALA A 50 66.83 14.55 -31.25
N LEU A 51 65.62 14.09 -31.59
CA LEU A 51 65.40 13.13 -32.68
C LEU A 51 65.69 13.73 -34.06
N SER A 52 65.21 14.95 -34.33
CA SER A 52 65.32 15.58 -35.64
C SER A 52 66.70 16.16 -35.92
N GLU A 53 67.25 16.95 -34.99
CA GLU A 53 68.50 17.70 -35.20
C GLU A 53 69.74 16.85 -34.94
N ARG A 54 69.69 15.87 -34.02
CA ARG A 54 70.88 15.09 -33.63
C ARG A 54 70.92 13.70 -34.26
N LEU A 55 69.79 13.01 -34.30
CA LEU A 55 69.68 11.67 -34.90
C LEU A 55 69.37 11.70 -36.40
N GLY A 56 69.10 12.88 -36.97
CA GLY A 56 68.73 13.03 -38.38
C GLY A 56 67.41 12.33 -38.72
N THR A 57 66.54 12.13 -37.72
CA THR A 57 65.27 11.44 -37.90
C THR A 57 64.34 12.30 -38.75
N PRO A 58 63.66 11.75 -39.78
CA PRO A 58 62.68 12.50 -40.56
C PRO A 58 61.62 13.16 -39.68
N PHE A 59 61.25 14.40 -40.01
CA PHE A 59 60.32 15.24 -39.22
C PHE A 59 59.06 14.50 -38.73
N PRO A 60 58.32 13.74 -39.58
CA PRO A 60 57.11 13.05 -39.12
C PRO A 60 57.40 11.99 -38.04
N ILE A 61 58.53 11.29 -38.15
CA ILE A 61 58.93 10.24 -37.22
C ILE A 61 59.40 10.86 -35.90
N ALA A 62 60.13 11.99 -35.95
CA ALA A 62 60.57 12.72 -34.76
C ALA A 62 59.39 13.23 -33.92
N ILE A 63 58.35 13.79 -34.56
CA ILE A 63 57.12 14.20 -33.88
C ILE A 63 56.39 13.00 -33.28
N ALA A 64 56.21 11.92 -34.05
CA ALA A 64 55.54 10.72 -33.56
C ALA A 64 56.27 10.13 -32.35
N GLY A 65 57.60 10.09 -32.37
CA GLY A 65 58.43 9.62 -31.25
C GLY A 65 58.29 10.49 -29.99
N ALA A 66 58.31 11.82 -30.15
CA ALA A 66 58.10 12.76 -29.04
C ALA A 66 56.72 12.58 -28.40
N ILE A 67 55.66 12.50 -29.21
CA ILE A 67 54.30 12.26 -28.73
C ILE A 67 54.19 10.90 -28.04
N ALA A 68 54.77 9.86 -28.63
CA ALA A 68 54.71 8.50 -28.08
C ALA A 68 55.37 8.39 -26.70
N ILE A 69 56.51 9.05 -26.49
CA ILE A 69 57.20 9.09 -25.19
C ILE A 69 56.30 9.73 -24.12
N GLU A 70 55.65 10.86 -24.40
CA GLU A 70 54.78 11.50 -23.42
C GLU A 70 53.52 10.69 -23.11
N ILE A 71 52.86 10.14 -24.14
CA ILE A 71 51.71 9.25 -23.96
C ILE A 71 52.10 8.05 -23.11
N THR A 72 53.29 7.49 -23.34
CA THR A 72 53.84 6.39 -22.56
C THR A 72 54.06 6.79 -21.10
N GLY A 73 54.69 7.94 -20.84
CA GLY A 73 54.92 8.44 -19.48
C GLY A 73 53.61 8.65 -18.71
N MET A 74 52.60 9.21 -19.37
CA MET A 74 51.25 9.36 -18.80
C MET A 74 50.61 8.00 -18.51
N PHE A 75 50.70 7.04 -19.43
CA PHE A 75 50.13 5.70 -19.26
C PHE A 75 50.75 4.94 -18.07
N ILE A 76 52.08 4.95 -17.96
CA ILE A 76 52.78 4.26 -16.86
C ILE A 76 52.45 4.92 -15.51
N SER A 77 52.43 6.26 -15.47
CA SER A 77 52.05 7.01 -14.27
C SER A 77 50.60 6.73 -13.85
N LYS A 78 49.66 6.72 -14.80
CA LYS A 78 48.25 6.36 -14.57
C LYS A 78 48.13 4.94 -14.02
N THR A 79 48.93 4.01 -14.52
CA THR A 79 48.94 2.62 -14.04
C THR A 79 49.41 2.53 -12.59
N ALA A 80 50.47 3.26 -12.21
CA ALA A 80 50.95 3.31 -10.82
C ALA A 80 49.90 3.90 -9.87
N ILE A 81 49.23 4.98 -10.27
CA ILE A 81 48.12 5.58 -9.51
C ILE A 81 46.95 4.60 -9.41
N GLY A 82 46.61 3.91 -10.51
CA GLY A 82 45.57 2.88 -10.54
C GLY A 82 45.82 1.76 -9.53
N CYS A 83 47.06 1.28 -9.45
CA CYS A 83 47.45 0.28 -8.44
C CYS A 83 47.31 0.81 -7.01
N HIS A 84 47.65 2.08 -6.78
CA HIS A 84 47.46 2.70 -5.47
C HIS A 84 45.97 2.77 -5.10
N ASN A 85 45.14 3.28 -6.01
CA ASN A 85 43.71 3.46 -5.80
C ASN A 85 43.01 2.11 -5.56
N TRP A 86 43.36 1.09 -6.33
CA TRP A 86 42.87 -0.28 -6.11
C TRP A 86 43.22 -0.77 -4.71
N ASN A 87 44.49 -0.67 -4.31
CA ASN A 87 44.91 -1.13 -2.99
C ASN A 87 44.26 -0.36 -1.83
N SER A 88 43.88 0.90 -2.03
CA SER A 88 43.17 1.71 -1.03
C SER A 88 41.68 1.36 -0.96
N ALA A 89 41.06 0.97 -2.08
CA ALA A 89 39.63 0.67 -2.16
C ALA A 89 39.30 -0.85 -2.12
N ARG A 90 40.30 -1.72 -2.10
CA ARG A 90 40.10 -3.17 -2.13
C ARG A 90 39.58 -3.72 -0.79
N ASN A 91 38.83 -4.81 -0.87
CA ASN A 91 38.46 -5.59 0.30
C ASN A 91 39.64 -6.46 0.77
N LYS A 92 39.58 -6.97 2.01
CA LYS A 92 40.65 -7.81 2.59
C LYS A 92 40.96 -9.06 1.77
N ASN A 93 39.94 -9.64 1.12
CA ASN A 93 40.04 -10.88 0.34
C ASN A 93 40.42 -10.65 -1.14
N GLU A 94 40.45 -9.41 -1.61
CA GLU A 94 40.81 -9.08 -2.99
C GLU A 94 42.34 -9.05 -3.16
N PRO A 95 42.87 -9.44 -4.34
CA PRO A 95 44.30 -9.47 -4.60
C PRO A 95 44.94 -8.07 -4.47
N ILE A 96 46.18 -8.03 -3.98
CA ILE A 96 46.97 -6.80 -3.87
C ILE A 96 47.55 -6.45 -5.25
N ALA A 97 47.25 -5.26 -5.77
CA ALA A 97 47.90 -4.76 -6.98
C ALA A 97 49.38 -4.47 -6.73
N PRO A 98 50.29 -4.77 -7.68
CA PRO A 98 51.74 -4.62 -7.51
C PRO A 98 52.19 -3.15 -7.59
N LYS A 99 51.76 -2.33 -6.62
CA LYS A 99 51.99 -0.87 -6.59
C LYS A 99 53.48 -0.51 -6.63
N SER A 100 54.32 -1.22 -5.87
CA SER A 100 55.76 -0.97 -5.82
C SER A 100 56.41 -1.18 -7.19
N LEU A 101 56.04 -2.25 -7.90
CA LEU A 101 56.53 -2.53 -9.25
C LEU A 101 56.06 -1.45 -10.23
N ALA A 102 54.80 -1.04 -10.18
CA ALA A 102 54.27 0.01 -11.05
C ALA A 102 55.00 1.37 -10.83
N ILE A 103 55.25 1.73 -9.57
CA ILE A 103 56.06 2.92 -9.23
C ILE A 103 57.49 2.76 -9.74
N ALA A 104 58.11 1.59 -9.56
CA ALA A 104 59.46 1.34 -10.06
C ALA A 104 59.54 1.47 -11.59
N MET A 105 58.55 0.97 -12.34
CA MET A 105 58.49 1.13 -13.80
C MET A 105 58.35 2.59 -14.21
N ALA A 106 57.52 3.38 -13.50
CA ALA A 106 57.41 4.82 -13.73
C ALA A 106 58.76 5.52 -13.49
N THR A 107 59.41 5.22 -12.36
CA THR A 107 60.71 5.81 -12.01
C THR A 107 61.78 5.44 -13.03
N VAL A 108 61.90 4.18 -13.42
CA VAL A 108 62.87 3.72 -14.44
C VAL A 108 62.61 4.42 -15.77
N PHE A 109 61.34 4.51 -16.20
CA PHE A 109 60.97 5.24 -17.41
C PHE A 109 61.44 6.70 -17.38
N PHE A 110 61.11 7.45 -16.32
CA PHE A 110 61.49 8.86 -16.21
C PHE A 110 63.00 9.05 -16.14
N VAL A 111 63.71 8.19 -15.40
CA VAL A 111 65.18 8.24 -15.33
C VAL A 111 65.81 7.95 -16.69
N VAL A 112 65.33 6.94 -17.42
CA VAL A 112 65.83 6.62 -18.77
C VAL A 112 65.57 7.78 -19.73
N VAL A 113 64.35 8.32 -19.79
CA VAL A 113 64.02 9.44 -20.67
C VAL A 113 64.85 10.69 -20.33
N LEU A 114 65.06 10.97 -19.04
CA LEU A 114 65.90 12.07 -18.59
C LEU A 114 67.37 11.88 -18.99
N ILE A 115 67.93 10.69 -18.75
CA ILE A 115 69.32 10.37 -19.12
C ILE A 115 69.49 10.47 -20.64
N LEU A 116 68.56 9.92 -21.43
CA LEU A 116 68.60 10.02 -22.89
C LEU A 116 68.55 11.48 -23.35
N SER A 117 67.63 12.28 -22.80
CA SER A 117 67.50 13.70 -23.15
C SER A 117 68.77 14.48 -22.81
N LEU A 118 69.33 14.28 -21.61
CA LEU A 118 70.57 14.93 -21.19
C LEU A 118 71.78 14.45 -22.00
N THR A 119 71.84 13.17 -22.35
CA THR A 119 72.93 12.60 -23.15
C THR A 119 72.95 13.22 -24.54
N ILE A 120 71.79 13.33 -25.20
CA ILE A 120 71.70 13.92 -26.54
C ILE A 120 72.08 15.41 -26.52
N GLU A 121 71.71 16.14 -25.46
CA GLU A 121 72.00 17.58 -25.34
C GLU A 121 73.46 17.86 -24.97
N LEU A 122 74.03 17.13 -24.01
CA LEU A 122 75.36 17.40 -23.46
C LEU A 122 76.50 16.68 -24.22
N ARG A 123 76.20 15.53 -24.83
CA ARG A 123 77.18 14.61 -25.44
C ARG A 123 76.59 14.01 -26.73
N PRO A 124 76.40 14.79 -27.80
CA PRO A 124 75.77 14.32 -29.04
C PRO A 124 76.51 13.13 -29.68
N GLU A 125 77.80 12.95 -29.41
CA GLU A 125 78.60 11.78 -29.81
C GLU A 125 78.06 10.46 -29.24
N LEU A 126 77.28 10.51 -28.15
CA LEU A 126 76.65 9.36 -27.50
C LEU A 126 75.21 9.12 -28.00
N ALA A 127 74.73 9.82 -29.01
CA ALA A 127 73.36 9.67 -29.53
C ALA A 127 73.03 8.24 -30.00
N ILE A 128 74.04 7.44 -30.37
CA ILE A 128 73.85 6.02 -30.72
C ILE A 128 73.26 5.18 -29.57
N TRP A 129 73.46 5.59 -28.31
CA TRP A 129 72.93 4.90 -27.13
C TRP A 129 71.42 5.10 -26.93
N VAL A 130 70.79 5.96 -27.74
CA VAL A 130 69.34 6.18 -27.71
C VAL A 130 68.58 4.93 -28.13
N TYR A 131 69.09 4.15 -29.09
CA TYR A 131 68.40 2.95 -29.57
C TYR A 131 68.27 1.86 -28.48
N PRO A 132 69.32 1.48 -27.73
CA PRO A 132 69.17 0.65 -26.54
C PRO A 132 68.21 1.23 -25.50
N GLY A 133 68.20 2.56 -25.33
CA GLY A 133 67.27 3.24 -24.43
C GLY A 133 65.81 2.99 -24.77
N PHE A 134 65.45 2.93 -26.06
CA PHE A 134 64.10 2.58 -26.49
C PHE A 134 63.68 1.15 -26.11
N VAL A 135 64.62 0.20 -26.08
CA VAL A 135 64.33 -1.17 -25.63
C VAL A 135 63.95 -1.17 -24.14
N LEU A 136 64.66 -0.41 -23.31
CA LEU A 136 64.31 -0.26 -21.89
C LEU A 136 62.94 0.39 -21.70
N ILE A 137 62.63 1.43 -22.48
CA ILE A 137 61.30 2.06 -22.47
C ILE A 137 60.21 1.05 -22.86
N ALA A 138 60.43 0.25 -23.90
CA ALA A 138 59.48 -0.78 -24.32
C ALA A 138 59.22 -1.83 -23.23
N ILE A 139 60.26 -2.26 -22.50
CA ILE A 139 60.09 -3.18 -21.35
C ILE A 139 59.18 -2.54 -20.29
N CYS A 140 59.42 -1.27 -19.92
CA CYS A 140 58.57 -0.56 -18.97
C CYS A 140 57.11 -0.48 -19.44
N VAL A 141 56.88 -0.27 -20.74
CA VAL A 141 55.55 -0.26 -21.35
C VAL A 141 54.87 -1.62 -21.21
N TYR A 142 55.53 -2.70 -21.61
CA TYR A 142 54.92 -4.03 -21.58
C TYR A 142 54.58 -4.48 -20.16
N VAL A 143 55.48 -4.23 -19.20
CA VAL A 143 55.21 -4.53 -17.79
C VAL A 143 54.03 -3.71 -17.29
N SER A 144 53.98 -2.41 -17.60
CA SER A 144 52.87 -1.55 -17.19
C SER A 144 51.55 -1.93 -17.85
N LEU A 145 51.58 -2.37 -19.11
CA LEU A 145 50.40 -2.86 -19.82
C LEU A 145 49.85 -4.14 -19.21
N ALA A 146 50.72 -5.08 -18.83
CA ALA A 146 50.31 -6.30 -18.13
C ALA A 146 49.64 -5.97 -16.78
N ILE A 147 50.21 -5.03 -16.02
CA ILE A 147 49.62 -4.57 -14.76
C ILE A 147 48.25 -3.90 -15.02
N ALA A 148 48.16 -3.04 -16.02
CA ALA A 148 46.93 -2.33 -16.36
C ALA A 148 45.80 -3.27 -16.80
N ASN A 149 46.12 -4.30 -17.59
CA ASN A 149 45.14 -5.30 -18.02
C ASN A 149 44.59 -6.11 -16.84
N ASN A 150 45.46 -6.56 -15.93
CA ASN A 150 45.04 -7.25 -14.70
C ASN A 150 44.16 -6.35 -13.83
N LEU A 151 44.53 -5.07 -13.70
CA LEU A 151 43.75 -4.08 -12.95
C LEU A 151 42.35 -3.90 -13.56
N ALA A 152 42.26 -3.79 -14.89
CA ALA A 152 41.01 -3.67 -15.60
C ALA A 152 40.10 -4.89 -15.38
N GLU A 153 40.66 -6.10 -15.45
CA GLU A 153 39.93 -7.33 -15.16
C GLU A 153 39.38 -7.35 -13.73
N TRP A 154 40.21 -7.05 -12.73
CA TRP A 154 39.76 -7.02 -11.34
C TRP A 154 38.69 -5.97 -11.08
N THR A 155 38.79 -4.80 -11.72
CA THR A 155 37.74 -3.77 -11.60
C THR A 155 36.43 -4.21 -12.22
N LYS A 156 36.47 -4.93 -13.34
CA LYS A 156 35.29 -5.51 -13.98
C LYS A 156 34.65 -6.56 -13.08
N THR A 157 35.42 -7.53 -12.58
CA THR A 157 34.92 -8.56 -11.65
C THR A 157 34.28 -7.94 -10.41
N LYS A 158 34.90 -6.90 -9.84
CA LYS A 158 34.35 -6.19 -8.67
C LYS A 158 33.04 -5.46 -8.99
N ALA A 159 32.93 -4.86 -10.18
CA ALA A 159 31.68 -4.24 -10.63
C ALA A 159 30.57 -5.30 -10.83
N ASP A 160 30.91 -6.44 -11.42
CA ASP A 160 29.99 -7.56 -11.62
C ASP A 160 29.53 -8.15 -10.28
N GLU A 161 30.45 -8.34 -9.32
CA GLU A 161 30.11 -8.78 -7.97
C GLU A 161 29.23 -7.77 -7.22
N ALA A 162 29.47 -6.47 -7.38
CA ALA A 162 28.63 -5.43 -6.79
C ALA A 162 27.22 -5.44 -7.39
N ALA A 163 27.11 -5.63 -8.72
CA ALA A 163 25.83 -5.77 -9.40
C ALA A 163 25.05 -7.00 -8.88
N LEU A 164 25.71 -8.16 -8.79
CA LEU A 164 25.12 -9.39 -8.25
C LEU A 164 24.70 -9.24 -6.78
N ARG A 165 25.46 -8.50 -5.97
CA ARG A 165 25.06 -8.20 -4.58
C ARG A 165 23.82 -7.34 -4.53
N ASN A 166 23.75 -6.31 -5.36
CA ASN A 166 22.56 -5.44 -5.44
C ASN A 166 21.32 -6.24 -5.86
N GLU A 167 21.47 -7.12 -6.85
CA GLU A 167 20.41 -8.04 -7.28
C GLU A 167 19.97 -8.96 -6.13
N ARG A 168 20.92 -9.60 -5.43
CA ARG A 168 20.61 -10.46 -4.27
C ARG A 168 19.95 -9.69 -3.13
N THR A 169 20.35 -8.44 -2.88
CA THR A 169 19.68 -7.61 -1.87
C THR A 169 18.26 -7.25 -2.28
N GLY A 170 18.02 -6.99 -3.57
CA GLY A 170 16.66 -6.78 -4.11
C GLY A 170 15.79 -8.02 -3.93
N LEU A 171 16.29 -9.18 -4.35
CA LEU A 171 15.59 -10.47 -4.19
C LEU A 171 15.30 -10.78 -2.71
N ASN A 172 16.21 -10.48 -1.78
CA ASN A 172 15.97 -10.67 -0.35
C ASN A 172 14.86 -9.76 0.20
N VAL A 173 14.69 -8.56 -0.35
CA VAL A 173 13.58 -7.67 0.02
C VAL A 173 12.27 -8.23 -0.53
N GLU A 174 12.25 -8.70 -1.78
CA GLU A 174 11.08 -9.33 -2.38
C GLU A 174 10.66 -10.60 -1.63
N ILE A 175 11.61 -11.46 -1.26
CA ILE A 175 11.34 -12.67 -0.46
C ILE A 175 10.77 -12.31 0.91
N LYS A 176 11.29 -11.26 1.56
CA LYS A 176 10.74 -10.79 2.85
C LYS A 176 9.32 -10.27 2.69
N GLN A 177 9.03 -9.53 1.64
CA GLN A 177 7.69 -9.02 1.36
C GLN A 177 6.72 -10.18 1.10
N ALA A 178 7.10 -11.12 0.22
CA ALA A 178 6.28 -12.30 -0.07
C ALA A 178 5.99 -13.15 1.19
N LYS A 179 6.93 -13.21 2.14
CA LYS A 179 6.71 -13.88 3.42
C LYS A 179 5.66 -13.18 4.28
N ILE A 180 5.67 -11.85 4.35
CA ILE A 180 4.68 -11.05 5.08
C ILE A 180 3.30 -11.22 4.43
N ASP A 181 3.23 -11.20 3.10
CA ASP A 181 1.97 -11.39 2.37
C ASP A 181 1.39 -12.79 2.63
N LEU A 182 2.23 -13.83 2.66
CA LEU A 182 1.81 -15.20 2.99
C LEU A 182 1.31 -15.32 4.43
N GLU A 183 1.95 -14.67 5.38
CA GLU A 183 1.51 -14.62 6.78
C GLU A 183 0.14 -13.92 6.91
N THR A 184 -0.06 -12.83 6.18
CA THR A 184 -1.36 -12.13 6.10
C THR A 184 -2.46 -13.03 5.52
N VAL A 185 -2.17 -13.80 4.46
CA VAL A 185 -3.12 -14.76 3.88
C VAL A 185 -3.46 -15.86 4.88
N ARG A 186 -2.47 -16.37 5.62
CA ARG A 186 -2.67 -17.39 6.66
C ARG A 186 -3.58 -16.89 7.78
N ASP A 187 -3.39 -15.66 8.23
CA ASP A 187 -4.21 -15.04 9.28
C ASP A 187 -5.65 -14.86 8.79
N ASN A 188 -5.84 -14.39 7.55
CA ASN A 188 -7.16 -14.27 6.93
C ASN A 188 -7.88 -15.63 6.80
N ILE A 189 -7.17 -16.70 6.45
CA ILE A 189 -7.73 -18.06 6.40
C ILE A 189 -8.14 -18.52 7.80
N SER A 190 -7.30 -18.28 8.81
CA SER A 190 -7.58 -18.67 10.20
C SER A 190 -8.80 -17.92 10.74
N LEU A 191 -8.91 -16.62 10.44
CA LEU A 191 -10.08 -15.82 10.77
C LEU A 191 -11.35 -16.35 10.06
N ALA A 192 -11.27 -16.63 8.76
CA ALA A 192 -12.39 -17.18 8.01
C ALA A 192 -12.84 -18.55 8.54
N GLN A 193 -11.91 -19.41 8.97
CA GLN A 193 -12.22 -20.69 9.62
C GLN A 193 -12.89 -20.51 10.98
N GLN A 194 -12.45 -19.53 11.78
CA GLN A 194 -13.10 -19.19 13.04
C GLN A 194 -14.52 -18.71 12.79
N THR A 195 -14.72 -17.74 11.88
CA THR A 195 -16.05 -17.25 11.51
C THR A 195 -16.96 -18.36 10.98
N ALA A 196 -16.43 -19.29 10.17
CA ALA A 196 -17.20 -20.44 9.71
C ALA A 196 -17.62 -21.37 10.86
N THR A 197 -16.75 -21.55 11.86
CA THR A 197 -17.04 -22.35 13.07
C THR A 197 -18.10 -21.66 13.93
N ASP A 198 -17.97 -20.36 14.16
CA ASP A 198 -18.93 -19.56 14.92
C ASP A 198 -20.31 -19.61 14.25
N ASN A 199 -20.37 -19.40 12.93
CA ASN A 199 -21.61 -19.53 12.16
C ASN A 199 -22.21 -20.94 12.24
N ALA A 200 -21.39 -22.00 12.21
CA ALA A 200 -21.87 -23.36 12.36
C ALA A 200 -22.47 -23.62 13.75
N THR A 201 -21.88 -23.05 14.81
CA THR A 201 -22.44 -23.14 16.17
C THR A 201 -23.74 -22.37 16.32
N GLU A 202 -23.86 -21.20 15.68
CA GLU A 202 -25.11 -20.43 15.65
C GLU A 202 -26.21 -21.22 14.92
N VAL A 203 -25.90 -21.82 13.78
CA VAL A 203 -26.84 -22.69 13.05
C VAL A 203 -27.27 -23.89 13.90
N GLN A 204 -26.35 -24.51 14.65
CA GLN A 204 -26.68 -25.61 15.55
C GLN A 204 -27.62 -25.16 16.68
N HIS A 205 -27.35 -24.01 17.29
CA HIS A 205 -28.21 -23.44 18.32
C HIS A 205 -29.63 -23.14 17.78
N LEU A 206 -29.73 -22.54 16.59
CA LEU A 206 -31.01 -22.30 15.92
C LEU A 206 -31.75 -23.61 15.62
N MET A 207 -31.04 -24.66 15.20
CA MET A 207 -31.63 -25.98 14.96
C MET A 207 -32.21 -26.57 16.26
N ASP A 208 -31.48 -26.46 17.37
CA ASP A 208 -31.95 -26.91 18.68
C ASP A 208 -33.20 -26.12 19.13
N GLU A 209 -33.23 -24.81 18.90
CA GLU A 209 -34.39 -23.97 19.19
C GLU A 209 -35.62 -24.35 18.34
N ILE A 210 -35.43 -24.60 17.04
CA ILE A 210 -36.48 -25.10 16.15
C ILE A 210 -37.03 -26.43 16.65
N ASN A 211 -36.17 -27.36 17.07
CA ASN A 211 -36.59 -28.65 17.60
C ASN A 211 -37.40 -28.51 18.90
N ILE A 212 -37.00 -27.60 19.81
CA ILE A 212 -37.74 -27.29 21.03
C ILE A 212 -39.13 -26.70 20.68
N GLN A 213 -39.19 -25.78 19.73
CA GLN A 213 -40.46 -25.18 19.29
C GLN A 213 -41.38 -26.22 18.63
N ALA A 214 -40.83 -27.13 17.82
CA ALA A 214 -41.57 -28.24 17.22
C ALA A 214 -42.18 -29.15 18.30
N ALA A 215 -41.41 -29.55 19.31
CA ALA A 215 -41.91 -30.36 20.43
C ALA A 215 -43.01 -29.64 21.23
N LYS A 216 -42.87 -28.31 21.42
CA LYS A 216 -43.91 -27.50 22.07
C LYS A 216 -45.20 -27.45 21.25
N LEU A 217 -45.08 -27.33 19.93
CA LEU A 217 -46.22 -27.36 19.02
C LEU A 217 -46.95 -28.70 19.09
N GLU A 218 -46.22 -29.82 19.05
CA GLU A 218 -46.80 -31.16 19.23
C GLU A 218 -47.56 -31.27 20.56
N ALA A 219 -46.97 -30.81 21.67
CA ALA A 219 -47.64 -30.82 22.97
C ALA A 219 -48.93 -29.98 22.98
N LEU A 220 -48.97 -28.85 22.26
CA LEU A 220 -50.17 -28.04 22.10
C LEU A 220 -51.23 -28.75 21.27
N THR A 221 -50.85 -29.41 20.16
CA THR A 221 -51.81 -30.18 19.34
C THR A 221 -52.45 -31.33 20.13
N VAL A 222 -51.68 -32.01 20.99
CA VAL A 222 -52.20 -33.04 21.90
C VAL A 222 -53.18 -32.43 22.92
N LYS A 223 -52.86 -31.27 23.49
CA LYS A 223 -53.77 -30.55 24.39
C LYS A 223 -55.06 -30.12 23.69
N GLU A 224 -54.97 -29.62 22.47
CA GLU A 224 -56.13 -29.23 21.66
C GLU A 224 -57.03 -30.44 21.35
N ALA A 225 -56.44 -31.56 20.91
CA ALA A 225 -57.18 -32.80 20.67
C ALA A 225 -57.91 -33.29 21.94
N LYS A 226 -57.25 -33.18 23.11
CA LYS A 226 -57.87 -33.51 24.40
C LYS A 226 -59.03 -32.59 24.74
N LEU A 227 -58.85 -31.27 24.61
CA LEU A 227 -59.91 -30.28 24.85
C LEU A 227 -61.11 -30.50 23.91
N LEU A 228 -60.86 -30.80 22.63
CA LEU A 228 -61.93 -31.13 21.68
C LEU A 228 -62.70 -32.38 22.10
N SER A 229 -62.01 -33.43 22.57
CA SER A 229 -62.66 -34.62 23.15
C SER A 229 -63.52 -34.26 24.38
N ASP A 230 -62.99 -33.46 25.29
CA ASP A 230 -63.71 -33.01 26.50
C ASP A 230 -64.96 -32.18 26.14
N ILE A 231 -64.87 -31.30 25.14
CA ILE A 231 -66.02 -30.54 24.63
C ILE A 231 -67.10 -31.49 24.06
N VAL A 232 -66.71 -32.51 23.29
CA VAL A 232 -67.65 -33.50 22.77
C VAL A 232 -68.34 -34.26 23.90
N GLN A 233 -67.62 -34.62 24.96
CA GLN A 233 -68.20 -35.25 26.15
C GLN A 233 -69.17 -34.32 26.89
N LEU A 234 -68.78 -33.05 27.10
CA LEU A 234 -69.63 -32.04 27.72
C LEU A 234 -70.89 -31.76 26.91
N GLN A 235 -70.80 -31.72 25.57
CA GLN A 235 -71.98 -31.61 24.71
C GLN A 235 -72.90 -32.83 24.84
N LYS A 236 -72.33 -34.04 24.97
CA LYS A 236 -73.09 -35.27 25.22
C LYS A 236 -73.78 -35.22 26.59
N GLN A 237 -73.09 -34.77 27.63
CA GLN A 237 -73.64 -34.55 28.98
C GLN A 237 -74.77 -33.52 28.98
N ARG A 238 -74.55 -32.37 28.33
CA ARG A 238 -75.59 -31.34 28.17
C ARG A 238 -76.78 -31.85 27.36
N LYS A 239 -76.58 -32.75 26.39
CA LYS A 239 -77.67 -33.37 25.63
C LYS A 239 -78.47 -34.35 26.51
N SER A 240 -77.82 -35.07 27.42
CA SER A 240 -78.50 -35.89 28.44
C SER A 240 -79.17 -35.06 29.55
N GLU A 241 -78.61 -33.90 29.92
CA GLU A 241 -79.24 -32.96 30.86
C GLU A 241 -80.41 -32.19 30.21
N LYS A 242 -80.32 -31.83 28.92
CA LYS A 242 -81.44 -31.27 28.14
C LYS A 242 -82.55 -32.29 27.86
N SER A 243 -82.30 -33.59 27.96
CA SER A 243 -83.38 -34.60 27.95
C SER A 243 -84.06 -34.79 29.31
N ALA A 244 -83.57 -34.16 30.39
CA ALA A 244 -84.15 -34.24 31.74
C ALA A 244 -84.83 -32.95 32.23
N ILE A 245 -84.74 -31.84 31.48
CA ILE A 245 -85.43 -30.58 31.79
C ILE A 245 -86.03 -30.02 30.49
N ALA A 246 -87.19 -30.56 30.13
CA ALA A 246 -88.03 -30.06 29.05
C ALA A 246 -89.41 -29.71 29.59
N THR A 247 -89.48 -28.70 30.46
CA THR A 247 -90.73 -28.00 30.80
C THR A 247 -90.42 -26.57 31.21
N GLY A 248 -90.88 -25.61 30.41
CA GLY A 248 -90.97 -24.20 30.80
C GLY A 248 -89.91 -23.29 30.17
N ALA A 249 -90.19 -22.80 28.95
CA ALA A 249 -89.59 -21.55 28.47
C ALA A 249 -90.74 -20.54 28.26
N PRO A 250 -90.75 -19.41 29.00
CA PRO A 250 -91.83 -18.44 29.02
C PRO A 250 -91.83 -17.53 27.78
N THR A 251 -93.02 -17.26 27.30
CA THR A 251 -93.36 -16.28 26.27
C THR A 251 -93.01 -14.88 26.77
N ALA A 252 -91.90 -14.30 26.32
CA ALA A 252 -91.52 -12.93 26.65
C ALA A 252 -92.29 -11.92 25.76
N THR A 253 -93.22 -11.25 26.42
CA THR A 253 -94.10 -10.19 25.96
C THR A 253 -93.35 -8.98 25.42
N GLY A 254 -93.65 -8.61 24.17
CA GLY A 254 -93.96 -7.25 23.73
C GLY A 254 -92.89 -6.17 23.79
N ASP A 255 -92.60 -5.61 24.96
CA ASP A 255 -92.43 -4.15 25.03
C ASP A 255 -91.04 -3.65 25.48
N ASN A 256 -90.08 -4.52 25.81
CA ASN A 256 -88.77 -4.12 26.35
C ASN A 256 -87.59 -4.18 25.33
N THR A 257 -87.87 -4.52 24.07
CA THR A 257 -86.79 -4.78 23.09
C THR A 257 -86.04 -3.51 22.67
N THR A 258 -86.72 -2.37 22.64
CA THR A 258 -86.13 -1.09 22.22
C THR A 258 -85.24 -0.49 23.32
N GLU A 259 -85.62 -0.60 24.60
CA GLU A 259 -84.79 -0.13 25.71
C GLU A 259 -83.52 -0.97 25.87
N GLN A 260 -83.63 -2.30 25.75
CA GLN A 260 -82.47 -3.18 25.75
C GLN A 260 -81.51 -2.86 24.60
N ALA A 261 -82.05 -2.55 23.41
CA ALA A 261 -81.25 -2.13 22.27
C ALA A 261 -80.52 -0.80 22.54
N ARG A 262 -81.18 0.18 23.19
CA ARG A 262 -80.53 1.46 23.58
C ARG A 262 -79.37 1.24 24.55
N THR A 263 -79.56 0.41 25.58
CA THR A 263 -78.52 0.14 26.58
C THR A 263 -77.28 -0.50 25.94
N ILE A 264 -77.47 -1.51 25.09
CA ILE A 264 -76.37 -2.21 24.41
C ILE A 264 -75.62 -1.26 23.46
N LEU A 265 -76.34 -0.43 22.70
CA LEU A 265 -75.71 0.50 21.76
C LEU A 265 -74.92 1.60 22.49
N THR A 266 -75.38 2.02 23.67
CA THR A 266 -74.69 3.03 24.49
C THR A 266 -73.41 2.47 25.09
N GLU A 267 -73.43 1.22 25.59
CA GLU A 267 -72.24 0.55 26.13
C GLU A 267 -71.17 0.32 25.06
N ILE A 268 -71.56 -0.19 23.89
CA ILE A 268 -70.62 -0.46 22.79
C ILE A 268 -69.97 0.83 22.29
N ARG A 269 -70.73 1.93 22.24
CA ARG A 269 -70.21 3.24 21.88
C ARG A 269 -69.28 3.82 22.95
N ARG A 270 -69.60 3.65 24.24
CA ARG A 270 -68.70 4.07 25.35
C ARG A 270 -67.33 3.39 25.25
N ASN A 271 -67.27 2.19 24.67
CA ASN A 271 -66.04 1.43 24.45
C ASN A 271 -65.39 1.67 23.07
N GLY A 272 -65.90 2.60 22.24
CA GLY A 272 -65.33 2.93 20.93
C GLY A 272 -65.47 1.84 19.87
N MET A 273 -66.34 0.85 20.07
CA MET A 273 -66.53 -0.27 19.15
C MET A 273 -67.77 -0.06 18.26
N GLU A 274 -67.79 -0.68 17.08
CA GLU A 274 -68.98 -0.77 16.24
C GLU A 274 -69.60 -2.18 16.31
N ILE A 275 -70.94 -2.25 16.42
CA ILE A 275 -71.68 -3.52 16.35
C ILE A 275 -72.48 -3.60 15.06
N SER A 276 -72.46 -4.76 14.39
CA SER A 276 -73.32 -5.00 13.23
C SER A 276 -74.78 -5.18 13.66
N GLY A 277 -75.75 -4.77 12.84
CA GLY A 277 -77.17 -4.94 13.18
C GLY A 277 -77.60 -6.41 13.33
N ALA A 278 -76.90 -7.33 12.66
CA ALA A 278 -77.13 -8.77 12.83
C ALA A 278 -76.70 -9.25 14.22
N GLU A 279 -75.58 -8.74 14.73
CA GLU A 279 -75.06 -9.06 16.05
C GLU A 279 -75.91 -8.41 17.16
N LEU A 280 -76.40 -7.19 16.95
CA LEU A 280 -77.38 -6.57 17.85
C LEU A 280 -78.65 -7.42 17.96
N GLY A 281 -79.15 -7.93 16.84
CA GLY A 281 -80.31 -8.84 16.82
C GLY A 281 -80.08 -10.10 17.65
N ARG A 282 -78.91 -10.73 17.51
CA ARG A 282 -78.54 -11.91 18.33
C ARG A 282 -78.51 -11.59 19.82
N ARG A 283 -77.90 -10.46 20.22
CA ARG A 283 -77.81 -10.06 21.63
C ARG A 283 -79.17 -9.77 22.26
N LEU A 284 -80.14 -9.32 21.46
CA LEU A 284 -81.52 -9.12 21.90
C LEU A 284 -82.36 -10.42 21.90
N GLY A 285 -81.79 -11.54 21.44
CA GLY A 285 -82.56 -12.77 21.21
C GLY A 285 -83.63 -12.63 20.13
N LYS A 286 -83.42 -11.71 19.16
CA LYS A 286 -84.36 -11.40 18.08
C LYS A 286 -83.73 -11.65 16.71
N SER A 287 -84.51 -11.48 15.64
CA SER A 287 -84.00 -11.64 14.28
C SER A 287 -82.93 -10.58 13.95
N GLY A 288 -81.96 -10.96 13.12
CA GLY A 288 -80.95 -10.03 12.62
C GLY A 288 -81.54 -8.87 11.81
N THR A 289 -82.75 -9.03 11.26
CA THR A 289 -83.49 -7.94 10.58
C THR A 289 -84.02 -6.90 11.58
N LEU A 290 -84.57 -7.33 12.72
CA LEU A 290 -85.01 -6.39 13.77
C LEU A 290 -83.81 -5.65 14.39
N GLY A 291 -82.68 -6.34 14.59
CA GLY A 291 -81.45 -5.71 15.08
C GLY A 291 -80.88 -4.65 14.11
N ARG A 292 -80.96 -4.87 12.79
CA ARG A 292 -80.60 -3.83 11.81
C ARG A 292 -81.54 -2.62 11.87
N LYS A 293 -82.84 -2.86 12.01
CA LYS A 293 -83.84 -1.79 12.12
C LYS A 293 -83.62 -0.94 13.39
N LEU A 294 -83.51 -1.58 14.55
CA LEU A 294 -83.26 -0.90 15.84
C LEU A 294 -81.90 -0.19 15.88
N LYS A 295 -80.86 -0.77 15.28
CA LYS A 295 -79.57 -0.08 15.13
C LYS A 295 -79.77 1.22 14.35
N ASN A 296 -80.41 1.18 13.19
CA ASN A 296 -80.57 2.37 12.36
C ASN A 296 -81.44 3.45 13.02
N GLU A 297 -82.50 3.06 13.74
CA GLU A 297 -83.39 4.01 14.44
C GLU A 297 -82.72 4.64 15.67
N LEU A 298 -82.05 3.85 16.51
CA LEU A 298 -81.52 4.31 17.80
C LEU A 298 -80.10 4.89 17.71
N TRP A 299 -79.32 4.51 16.69
CA TRP A 299 -77.96 5.03 16.52
C TRP A 299 -77.96 6.52 16.19
N ALA A 300 -78.97 7.01 15.46
CA ALA A 300 -79.17 8.43 15.18
C ALA A 300 -79.56 9.22 16.45
N GLU A 301 -80.44 8.68 17.31
CA GLU A 301 -80.84 9.31 18.58
C GLU A 301 -79.67 9.43 19.57
N ALA A 302 -78.78 8.44 19.60
CA ALA A 302 -77.62 8.43 20.49
C ALA A 302 -76.54 9.46 20.09
N VAL A 303 -76.50 9.93 18.84
CA VAL A 303 -75.56 10.97 18.38
C VAL A 303 -75.91 12.34 18.95
N ILE A 304 -77.20 12.65 19.12
CA ILE A 304 -77.66 13.98 19.55
C ILE A 304 -77.48 14.20 21.07
N LYS A 305 -77.49 13.14 21.89
CA LYS A 305 -77.35 13.25 23.36
C LYS A 305 -75.91 13.27 23.89
N SER A 306 -74.90 12.95 23.08
CA SER A 306 -73.49 12.92 23.52
C SER A 306 -72.75 14.26 23.38
N GLU A 307 -73.35 15.28 22.74
CA GLU A 307 -72.71 16.60 22.55
C GLU A 307 -72.91 17.58 23.74
N THR A 308 -73.65 17.20 24.78
CA THR A 308 -73.99 18.13 25.89
C THR A 308 -73.21 17.90 27.20
N ILE A 309 -72.24 16.98 27.25
CA ILE A 309 -71.48 16.72 28.49
C ILE A 309 -69.97 16.66 28.21
N ALA A 310 -69.26 17.56 28.89
CA ALA A 310 -67.81 17.67 29.08
C ALA A 310 -67.03 18.55 28.08
N GLN A 311 -67.08 19.87 28.33
CA GLN A 311 -65.92 20.76 28.11
C GLN A 311 -64.72 20.29 28.96
N PRO A 312 -63.48 20.38 28.43
CA PRO A 312 -62.27 20.06 29.19
C PRO A 312 -61.85 21.26 30.06
N ASN A 313 -61.92 21.08 31.37
CA ASN A 313 -61.25 21.96 32.33
C ASN A 313 -59.83 21.45 32.58
N GLY A 314 -58.86 22.36 32.51
CA GLY A 314 -57.60 22.20 33.24
C GLY A 314 -56.35 22.10 32.39
N GLN A 315 -55.90 23.26 31.89
CA GLN A 315 -54.47 23.56 31.80
C GLN A 315 -53.82 23.38 33.19
N MET A 316 -52.67 22.72 33.23
CA MET A 316 -51.60 23.07 34.17
C MET A 316 -50.26 23.05 33.43
N GLU A 317 -49.54 24.13 33.67
CA GLU A 317 -48.21 24.49 33.19
C GLU A 317 -47.09 23.69 33.87
N ALA A 318 -45.91 23.80 33.26
CA ALA A 318 -44.55 23.69 33.83
C ALA A 318 -44.07 22.28 34.25
N ASN A 319 -42.89 21.78 33.88
CA ASN A 319 -41.63 22.35 33.35
C ASN A 319 -41.00 21.38 32.34
#